data_AF-A0A967VX99-F1
#
_entry.id   AF-A0A967VX99-F1
#
_cell.length_a   1.000
_cell.length_b   1.000
_cell.length_c   1.000
_cell.angle_alpha   90.00
_cell.angle_beta   90.00
_cell.angle_gamma   90.00
#
_symmetry.space_group_name_H-M   'P 1'
#
loop_
_entity.id
_entity.type
_entity.pdbx_description
1 polymer ?
#
loop_
_entity_poly.entity_id
_entity_poly.type
_entity_poly.pdbx_seq_one_letter_code
_entity_poly.pdbx_strand_id
1 'polypeptide(L)'
;MKTDSSGKNRYKEVFLRLTECVNSLPLEERVFIRTELGNYSHDMKHYLGVITGANTLLDRNISLEDRDYQDQDREVIDMIRDSSIELNDYMDLLTEYLCKNIFIEES
;
A
#
# COMPACT_ATOMS: atom_id res chain seq x y z
N MET A 1 12.07 12.36 -11.13
CA MET A 1 11.70 11.24 -12.04
C MET A 1 10.18 11.18 -12.10
N LYS A 2 9.57 11.24 -13.28
CA LYS A 2 8.13 10.95 -13.41
C LYS A 2 7.99 9.44 -13.46
N THR A 3 7.51 8.82 -12.39
CA THR A 3 7.19 7.39 -12.36
C THR A 3 6.09 7.15 -13.39
N ASP A 4 6.46 6.47 -14.47
CA ASP A 4 5.55 6.10 -15.54
C ASP A 4 4.31 5.41 -14.98
N SER A 5 3.16 5.79 -15.53
CA SER A 5 1.87 5.11 -15.40
C SER A 5 1.88 3.64 -15.87
N SER A 6 3.04 3.08 -16.24
CA SER A 6 3.24 1.68 -16.64
C SER A 6 3.24 0.70 -15.47
N GLY A 7 3.68 1.11 -14.27
CA GLY A 7 3.74 0.24 -13.08
C GLY A 7 2.35 -0.14 -12.55
N LYS A 8 1.46 0.85 -12.39
CA LYS A 8 0.08 0.63 -11.88
C LYS A 8 -0.75 -0.27 -12.81
N ASN A 9 -0.59 -0.12 -14.13
CA ASN A 9 -1.27 -0.97 -15.11
C ASN A 9 -0.76 -2.42 -15.11
N ARG A 10 0.53 -2.66 -14.80
CA ARG A 10 1.09 -4.00 -14.74
C ARG A 10 0.49 -4.83 -13.61
N TYR A 11 0.33 -4.25 -12.42
CA TYR A 11 -0.22 -4.98 -11.27
C TYR A 11 -1.73 -5.22 -11.37
N LYS A 12 -2.45 -4.33 -12.06
CA LYS A 12 -3.88 -4.53 -12.33
C LYS A 12 -4.17 -5.86 -13.02
N GLU A 13 -3.45 -6.18 -14.10
CA GLU A 13 -3.67 -7.45 -14.82
C GLU A 13 -3.33 -8.67 -13.95
N VAL A 14 -2.25 -8.58 -13.17
CA VAL A 14 -1.85 -9.65 -12.23
C VAL A 14 -2.93 -9.87 -11.18
N PHE A 15 -3.45 -8.80 -10.57
CA PHE A 15 -4.50 -8.90 -9.56
C PHE A 15 -5.79 -9.46 -10.14
N LEU A 16 -6.19 -9.06 -11.36
CA LEU A 16 -7.35 -9.65 -12.02
C LEU A 16 -7.21 -11.16 -12.23
N ARG A 17 -6.05 -11.63 -12.72
CA ARG A 17 -5.79 -13.08 -12.88
C ARG A 17 -5.79 -13.82 -11.53
N LEU A 18 -5.22 -13.22 -10.48
CA LEU A 18 -5.26 -13.80 -9.14
C LEU A 18 -6.70 -13.90 -8.63
N THR A 19 -7.52 -12.87 -8.86
CA THR A 19 -8.95 -12.88 -8.53
C THR A 19 -9.67 -14.00 -9.27
N GLU A 20 -9.41 -14.20 -10.56
CA GLU A 20 -9.99 -15.31 -11.34
C GLU A 20 -9.62 -16.68 -10.73
N CYS A 21 -8.35 -16.86 -10.34
CA CYS A 21 -7.91 -18.07 -9.65
C CYS A 21 -8.63 -18.27 -8.32
N VAL A 22 -8.74 -17.23 -7.48
CA VAL A 22 -9.45 -17.33 -6.19
C VAL A 22 -10.92 -17.62 -6.42
N ASN A 23 -11.55 -17.01 -7.43
CA ASN A 23 -12.96 -17.24 -7.74
C ASN A 23 -13.28 -18.66 -8.24
N SER A 24 -12.27 -19.42 -8.68
CA SER A 24 -12.43 -20.84 -9.01
C SER A 24 -12.42 -21.78 -7.79
N LEU A 25 -12.10 -21.26 -6.60
CA LEU A 25 -12.06 -22.03 -5.36
C LEU A 25 -13.46 -22.20 -4.74
N PRO A 26 -13.63 -23.18 -3.84
CA PRO A 26 -14.85 -23.32 -3.04
C PRO A 26 -15.22 -22.05 -2.26
N LEU A 27 -16.50 -21.87 -1.94
CA LEU A 27 -17.00 -20.69 -1.23
C LEU A 27 -16.25 -20.42 0.09
N GLU A 28 -16.01 -21.46 0.89
CA GLU A 28 -15.34 -21.36 2.18
C GLU A 28 -13.93 -20.75 2.05
N GLU A 29 -13.17 -21.20 1.06
CA GLU A 29 -11.83 -20.69 0.75
C GLU A 29 -11.87 -19.24 0.26
N ARG A 30 -12.86 -18.89 -0.58
CA ARG A 30 -13.05 -17.51 -1.05
C ARG A 30 -13.37 -16.55 0.10
N VAL A 31 -14.23 -16.98 1.01
CA VAL A 31 -14.59 -16.21 2.23
C VAL A 31 -13.36 -16.02 3.10
N PHE A 32 -12.62 -17.09 3.38
CA PHE A 32 -11.38 -17.03 4.15
C PHE A 32 -10.37 -16.06 3.52
N ILE A 33 -10.02 -16.25 2.24
CA ILE A 33 -9.05 -15.42 1.53
C ILE A 33 -9.47 -13.95 1.51
N ARG A 34 -10.74 -13.65 1.19
CA ARG A 34 -11.22 -12.26 1.16
C ARG A 34 -11.13 -11.60 2.54
N THR A 35 -11.42 -12.35 3.60
CA THR A 35 -11.36 -11.85 4.99
C THR A 35 -9.91 -11.57 5.39
N GLU A 36 -9.00 -12.52 5.16
CA GLU A 36 -7.59 -12.36 5.50
C GLU A 36 -6.91 -11.25 4.68
N LEU A 37 -7.24 -11.13 3.39
CA LEU A 37 -6.75 -10.02 2.56
C LEU A 37 -7.30 -8.66 3.03
N GLY A 38 -8.56 -8.62 3.48
CA GLY A 38 -9.16 -7.43 4.08
C GLY A 38 -8.43 -7.00 5.35
N ASN A 39 -8.19 -7.94 6.26
CA ASN A 39 -7.44 -7.72 7.50
C ASN A 39 -6.01 -7.26 7.22
N TYR A 40 -5.30 -7.97 6.34
CA TYR A 40 -3.95 -7.60 5.92
C TYR A 40 -3.90 -6.18 5.34
N SER A 41 -4.84 -5.84 4.45
CA SER A 41 -4.86 -4.51 3.85
C SER A 41 -5.17 -3.41 4.87
N HIS A 42 -6.01 -3.70 5.86
CA HIS A 42 -6.29 -2.78 6.95
C HIS A 42 -5.03 -2.51 7.78
N ASP A 43 -4.32 -3.57 8.20
CA ASP A 43 -3.13 -3.45 9.04
C ASP A 43 -1.99 -2.73 8.32
N MET A 44 -1.79 -3.02 7.04
CA MET A 44 -0.80 -2.32 6.22
C MET A 44 -1.09 -0.82 6.11
N LYS A 45 -2.35 -0.42 5.92
CA LYS A 45 -2.75 0.99 5.89
C LYS A 45 -2.53 1.66 7.25
N HIS A 46 -2.80 0.95 8.34
CA HIS A 46 -2.51 1.45 9.69
C HIS A 46 -1.01 1.73 9.86
N TYR A 47 -0.14 0.77 9.51
CA TYR A 47 1.32 0.96 9.61
C TYR A 47 1.83 2.09 8.71
N LEU A 48 1.29 2.24 7.50
CA LEU A 48 1.62 3.38 6.62
C LEU A 48 1.25 4.72 7.26
N GLY A 49 0.11 4.79 7.94
CA GLY A 49 -0.29 5.96 8.72
C GLY A 49 0.71 6.28 9.84
N VAL A 50 1.16 5.26 10.59
CA VAL A 50 2.18 5.41 11.64
C VAL A 50 3.51 5.91 11.08
N ILE A 51 3.99 5.33 9.98
CA ILE A 51 5.25 5.73 9.32
C ILE A 51 5.16 7.18 8.83
N THR A 52 4.06 7.54 8.17
CA THR A 52 3.85 8.90 7.66
C THR A 52 3.80 9.92 8.81
N GLY A 53 3.15 9.56 9.92
CA GLY A 53 3.12 10.37 11.14
C GLY A 53 4.49 10.54 11.78
N ALA A 54 5.26 9.45 11.89
CA ALA A 54 6.63 9.47 12.42
C ALA A 54 7.55 10.35 11.56
N ASN A 55 7.49 10.24 10.23
CA ASN A 55 8.26 11.09 9.31
C ASN A 55 7.91 12.57 9.48
N THR A 56 6.63 12.89 9.66
CA THR A 56 6.19 14.27 9.89
C THR A 56 6.74 14.83 11.20
N LEU A 57 6.84 14.00 12.24
CA LEU A 57 7.45 14.40 13.52
C LEU A 57 8.97 14.55 13.42
N LEU A 58 9.63 13.68 12.67
CA LEU A 58 11.07 13.76 12.42
C LEU A 58 11.42 15.05 11.67
N ASP A 59 10.71 15.38 10.58
CA ASP A 59 10.92 16.61 9.81
C ASP A 59 10.79 17.89 10.67
N ARG A 60 9.84 17.89 11.62
CA ARG A 60 9.64 19.01 12.57
C ARG A 60 10.76 19.14 13.61
N ASN A 61 11.42 18.03 13.95
CA ASN A 61 12.42 17.97 15.03
C ASN A 61 13.86 18.09 14.52
N ILE A 62 14.08 18.20 13.22
CA ILE A 62 15.40 18.52 12.65
C ILE A 62 15.82 19.91 13.15
N SER A 63 16.71 19.94 14.14
CA SER A 63 17.26 21.15 14.77
C SER A 63 18.09 21.97 13.79
N LEU A 64 17.98 23.29 13.84
CA LEU A 64 18.57 24.27 12.92
C LEU A 64 20.11 24.39 12.98
N GLU A 65 20.80 23.63 13.83
CA GLU A 65 22.18 23.94 14.22
C GLU A 65 23.28 23.33 13.33
N ASP A 66 23.01 22.32 12.49
CA ASP A 66 24.01 21.69 11.59
C ASP A 66 23.49 21.52 10.14
N ARG A 67 23.73 22.51 9.26
CA ARG A 67 23.16 22.54 7.89
C ARG A 67 23.55 21.37 6.98
N ASP A 68 24.79 20.87 7.06
CA ASP A 68 25.28 19.88 6.07
C ASP A 68 24.70 18.47 6.29
N TYR A 69 24.33 18.12 7.53
CA TYR A 69 23.66 16.84 7.84
C TYR A 69 22.13 16.92 7.64
N GLN A 70 21.55 18.12 7.66
CA GLN A 70 20.11 18.33 7.45
C GLN A 70 19.63 17.98 6.05
N ASP A 71 20.42 18.27 5.03
CA ASP A 71 20.00 18.04 3.64
C ASP A 71 19.87 16.53 3.36
N GLN A 72 20.79 15.72 3.90
CA GLN A 72 20.73 14.26 3.78
C GLN A 72 19.58 13.67 4.59
N ASP A 73 19.38 14.12 5.83
CA ASP A 73 18.28 13.63 6.67
C ASP A 73 16.90 14.00 6.09
N ARG A 74 16.77 15.22 5.53
CA ARG A 74 15.56 15.65 4.82
C ARG A 74 15.32 14.83 3.56
N GLU A 75 16.35 14.56 2.77
CA GLU A 75 16.26 13.72 1.57
C GLU A 75 15.78 12.30 1.93
N VAL A 76 16.30 11.72 3.02
CA VAL A 76 15.84 10.41 3.51
C VAL A 76 14.38 10.45 3.96
N ILE A 77 13.96 11.48 4.71
CA ILE A 77 12.56 11.63 5.14
C ILE A 77 11.64 11.77 3.92
N ASP A 78 12.03 12.56 2.93
CA ASP A 78 11.27 12.74 1.69
C ASP A 78 11.18 11.42 0.90
N MET A 79 12.27 10.65 0.80
CA MET A 79 12.26 9.32 0.17
C MET A 79 11.30 8.35 0.87
N ILE A 80 11.29 8.32 2.21
CA ILE A 80 10.39 7.44 2.97
C ILE A 80 8.93 7.91 2.79
N ARG A 81 8.68 9.23 2.80
CA ARG A 81 7.33 9.78 2.54
C ARG A 81 6.83 9.38 1.16
N ASP A 82 7.61 9.62 0.12
CA ASP A 82 7.21 9.33 -1.26
C ASP A 82 7.00 7.82 -1.47
N SER A 83 7.87 6.99 -0.90
CA SER A 83 7.72 5.53 -0.91
C SER A 83 6.44 5.08 -0.17
N SER A 84 6.09 5.74 0.93
CA SER A 84 4.87 5.42 1.70
C SER A 84 3.60 5.78 0.93
N ILE A 85 3.62 6.89 0.19
CA ILE A 85 2.52 7.29 -0.70
C ILE A 85 2.36 6.25 -1.82
N GLU A 86 3.46 5.88 -2.48
CA GLU A 86 3.40 4.89 -3.57
C GLU A 86 2.92 3.51 -3.06
N LEU A 87 3.37 3.09 -1.88
CA LEU A 87 2.91 1.86 -1.25
C LEU A 87 1.41 1.92 -0.90
N ASN A 88 0.91 3.06 -0.41
CA ASN A 88 -0.52 3.23 -0.16
C ASN A 88 -1.34 3.09 -1.45
N ASP A 89 -0.89 3.70 -2.55
CA ASP A 89 -1.54 3.55 -3.86
C ASP A 89 -1.58 2.08 -4.31
N TYR A 90 -0.51 1.30 -4.10
CA TYR A 90 -0.51 -0.14 -4.41
C TYR A 90 -1.48 -0.92 -3.51
N MET A 91 -1.60 -0.57 -2.24
CA MET A 91 -2.56 -1.20 -1.32
C MET A 91 -4.01 -0.92 -1.73
N ASP A 92 -4.29 0.28 -2.23
CA ASP A 92 -5.59 0.63 -2.79
C ASP A 92 -5.91 -0.20 -4.05
N LEU A 93 -4.94 -0.39 -4.94
CA LEU A 93 -5.08 -1.27 -6.10
C LEU A 93 -5.34 -2.72 -5.69
N LEU A 94 -4.60 -3.25 -4.71
CA LEU A 94 -4.82 -4.61 -4.19
C LEU A 94 -6.25 -4.74 -3.64
N THR A 95 -6.70 -3.78 -2.84
CA THR A 95 -8.05 -3.77 -2.29
C THR A 95 -9.11 -3.72 -3.39
N GLU A 96 -8.93 -2.85 -4.38
CA GLU A 96 -9.88 -2.66 -5.48
C GLU A 96 -9.96 -3.89 -6.40
N TYR A 97 -8.82 -4.42 -6.82
CA TYR A 97 -8.79 -5.46 -7.84
C TYR A 97 -8.88 -6.87 -7.29
N LEU A 98 -8.35 -7.11 -6.10
CA LEU A 98 -8.35 -8.44 -5.48
C LEU A 98 -9.50 -8.57 -4.47
N CYS A 99 -9.53 -7.75 -3.41
CA CYS A 99 -10.51 -7.94 -2.33
C CYS A 99 -11.97 -7.71 -2.75
N LYS A 100 -12.24 -6.74 -3.62
CA LYS A 100 -13.60 -6.41 -4.05
C LYS A 100 -14.14 -7.30 -5.17
N ASN A 101 -13.28 -7.94 -5.95
CA ASN A 101 -13.69 -8.77 -7.09
C ASN A 101 -13.76 -10.28 -6.75
N ILE A 102 -13.42 -10.68 -5.52
CA ILE A 102 -13.72 -12.04 -5.03
C ILE A 102 -15.22 -12.14 -4.78
N PHE A 103 -15.90 -12.99 -5.56
CA PHE A 103 -17.33 -13.20 -5.48
C PHE A 103 -17.68 -14.09 -4.29
N ILE A 104 -18.48 -13.54 -3.39
CA ILE A 104 -19.15 -14.26 -2.30
C ILE A 104 -20.64 -14.05 -2.58
N GLU A 105 -21.38 -15.12 -2.83
CA GLU A 105 -22.84 -15.04 -2.95
C GLU A 105 -23.39 -14.56 -1.60
N GLU A 106 -24.04 -13.40 -1.59
CA GLU A 106 -24.74 -12.92 -0.40
C GLU A 106 -25.99 -13.77 -0.21
N SER A 107 -26.06 -14.46 0.93
CA SER A 107 -27.21 -15.26 1.38
C SER A 107 -28.46 -14.40 1.62
#